data_AF-A0A1F8SSF3-F1
#
_entry.id   AF-A0A1F8SSF3-F1
#
_cell.length_a   1.000
_cell.length_b   1.000
_cell.length_c   1.000
_cell.angle_alpha   90.00
_cell.angle_beta   90.00
_cell.angle_gamma   90.00
#
_symmetry.space_group_name_H-M   'P 1'
#
loop_
_entity.id
_entity.type
_entity.pdbx_description
1 polymer ?
#
loop_
_entity_poly.entity_id
_entity_poly.type
_entity_poly.pdbx_seq_one_letter_code
_entity_poly.pdbx_strand_id
1 'polypeptide(L)'
;MSQKHDCQHLIGELSEYVDGELRGELCAELERHLSDCENCRIVVDTLRKTIYLVHASAESESVPDDVRERLYKCLDLKEFLNS
;
A
#
# COMPACT_ATOMS: atom_id res chain seq x y z
N MET A 1 4.53 15.56 22.89
CA MET A 1 4.01 14.60 23.89
C MET A 1 3.36 13.48 23.11
N SER A 2 4.07 12.37 22.90
CA SER A 2 3.60 11.26 22.07
C SER A 2 2.48 10.54 22.81
N GLN A 3 1.25 10.76 22.36
CA GLN A 3 0.07 10.09 22.89
C GLN A 3 0.22 8.58 22.68
N LYS A 4 0.36 7.86 23.79
CA LYS A 4 0.40 6.40 23.91
C LYS A 4 -1.03 5.84 23.75
N HIS A 5 -1.74 6.25 22.70
CA HIS A 5 -3.04 5.68 22.37
C HIS A 5 -2.81 4.34 21.67
N ASP A 6 -2.78 3.27 22.47
CA ASP A 6 -2.88 1.85 22.11
C ASP A 6 -2.40 1.43 20.71
N CYS A 7 -1.20 1.87 20.30
CA CYS A 7 -0.58 1.48 19.04
C CYS A 7 -0.43 -0.05 18.91
N GLN A 8 -0.35 -0.73 20.05
CA GLN A 8 -0.03 -2.15 20.14
C GLN A 8 -1.19 -3.03 19.65
N HIS A 9 -2.43 -2.62 19.87
CA HIS A 9 -3.61 -3.30 19.36
C HIS A 9 -3.69 -3.21 17.83
N LEU A 10 -3.28 -2.07 17.26
CA LEU A 10 -3.38 -1.81 15.82
C LEU A 10 -2.24 -2.42 15.00
N ILE A 11 -1.12 -2.81 15.62
CA ILE A 11 0.01 -3.46 14.92
C ILE A 11 -0.41 -4.79 14.27
N GLY A 12 -1.29 -5.55 14.92
CA GLY A 12 -1.78 -6.83 14.39
C GLY A 12 -2.57 -6.67 13.09
N GLU A 13 -3.27 -5.56 12.95
CA GLU A 13 -4.15 -5.26 11.81
C GLU A 13 -3.39 -4.63 10.63
N LEU A 14 -2.10 -4.30 10.79
CA LEU A 14 -1.34 -3.58 9.75
C LEU A 14 -1.12 -4.42 8.49
N SER A 15 -0.97 -5.74 8.60
CA SER A 15 -0.81 -6.61 7.42
C SER A 15 -2.08 -6.58 6.58
N GLU A 16 -3.23 -6.90 7.20
CA GLU A 16 -4.53 -6.86 6.52
C GLU A 16 -4.83 -5.47 5.93
N TYR A 17 -4.39 -4.40 6.61
CA TYR A 17 -4.54 -3.04 6.09
C TYR A 17 -3.68 -2.77 4.84
N VAL A 18 -2.40 -3.14 4.84
CA VAL A 18 -1.53 -2.90 3.67
C VAL A 18 -1.92 -3.77 2.47
N ASP A 19 -2.47 -4.95 2.74
CA ASP A 19 -2.98 -5.88 1.73
C ASP A 19 -4.39 -5.49 1.23
N GLY A 20 -5.06 -4.54 1.90
CA GLY A 20 -6.39 -4.05 1.53
C GLY A 20 -7.54 -4.99 1.91
N GLU A 21 -7.28 -5.93 2.81
CA GLU A 21 -8.23 -6.96 3.27
C GLU A 21 -8.89 -6.62 4.62
N LEU A 22 -8.41 -5.57 5.30
CA LEU A 22 -8.93 -5.16 6.60
C LEU A 22 -10.40 -4.73 6.52
N ARG A 23 -11.21 -5.22 7.46
CA ARG A 23 -12.64 -4.87 7.57
C ARG A 23 -12.83 -3.36 7.69
N GLY A 24 -13.84 -2.83 6.97
CA GLY A 24 -14.03 -1.38 6.81
C GLY A 24 -14.11 -0.56 8.10
N GLU A 25 -14.73 -1.10 9.16
CA GLU A 25 -14.79 -0.42 10.46
C GLU A 25 -13.41 -0.26 11.12
N LEU A 26 -12.59 -1.32 11.08
CA LEU A 26 -11.21 -1.30 11.58
C LEU A 26 -10.29 -0.46 10.68
N CYS A 27 -10.52 -0.47 9.37
CA CYS A 27 -9.79 0.38 8.44
C CYS A 27 -9.98 1.87 8.78
N ALA A 28 -11.22 2.30 9.02
CA ALA A 28 -11.51 3.69 9.41
C ALA A 28 -10.95 4.06 10.81
N GLU A 29 -10.88 3.11 11.73
CA GLU A 29 -10.20 3.31 13.02
C GLU A 29 -8.69 3.47 12.86
N LEU A 30 -8.07 2.59 12.08
CA LEU A 30 -6.65 2.63 11.82
C LEU A 30 -6.24 3.90 11.06
N GLU A 31 -7.01 4.33 10.07
CA GLU A 31 -6.79 5.60 9.35
C GLU A 31 -6.82 6.82 10.30
N ARG A 32 -7.78 6.87 11.22
CA ARG A 32 -7.82 7.92 12.27
C ARG A 32 -6.60 7.85 13.18
N HIS A 33 -6.12 6.65 13.53
CA HIS A 33 -4.90 6.54 14.31
C HIS A 33 -3.68 7.03 13.52
N LEU A 34 -3.58 6.68 12.24
CA LEU A 34 -2.47 7.08 11.38
C LEU A 34 -2.43 8.59 11.13
N SER A 35 -3.57 9.30 11.16
CA SER A 35 -3.57 10.77 11.04
C SER A 35 -2.83 11.45 12.20
N ASP A 36 -2.90 10.86 13.39
CA ASP A 36 -2.44 11.49 14.63
C ASP A 36 -1.13 10.88 15.17
N CYS A 37 -0.77 9.67 14.71
CA CYS A 37 0.40 8.93 15.19
C CYS A 37 1.52 8.85 14.14
N GLU A 38 2.63 9.56 14.38
CA GLU A 38 3.82 9.49 13.52
C GLU A 38 4.51 8.12 13.55
N ASN A 39 4.60 7.49 14.73
CA ASN A 39 5.25 6.19 14.87
C ASN A 39 4.58 5.10 14.02
N CYS A 40 3.24 5.02 14.05
CA CYS A 40 2.52 4.04 13.26
C CYS A 40 2.59 4.33 11.76
N ARG A 41 2.64 5.61 11.35
CA ARG A 41 2.93 5.97 9.95
C ARG A 41 4.28 5.43 9.50
N ILE A 42 5.33 5.61 10.30
CA ILE A 42 6.66 5.08 9.99
C ILE A 42 6.64 3.54 9.87
N VAL A 43 5.92 2.85 10.76
CA VAL A 43 5.79 1.38 10.71
C VAL A 43 5.10 0.93 9.42
N VAL A 44 3.95 1.53 9.07
CA VAL A 44 3.20 1.22 7.85
C VAL A 44 4.04 1.50 6.60
N ASP A 45 4.72 2.64 6.55
CA ASP A 45 5.58 3.00 5.42
C ASP A 45 6.75 2.04 5.27
N THR A 46 7.34 1.61 6.38
CA THR A 46 8.42 0.61 6.36
C THR A 46 7.91 -0.73 5.87
N LEU A 47 6.75 -1.18 6.35
CA LEU A 47 6.12 -2.43 5.91
C LEU A 47 5.84 -2.41 4.40
N ARG A 48 5.23 -1.33 3.88
CA ARG A 48 4.98 -1.16 2.43
C ARG A 48 6.26 -1.19 1.61
N LYS A 49 7.33 -0.55 2.08
CA LYS A 49 8.65 -0.59 1.42
C LYS A 49 9.23 -1.99 1.40
N THR A 50 9.13 -2.74 2.50
CA THR A 50 9.59 -4.12 2.54
C THR A 50 8.83 -4.99 1.54
N ILE A 51 7.50 -4.87 1.48
CA ILE A 51 6.66 -5.55 0.48
C ILE A 51 7.13 -5.21 -0.94
N TYR A 52 7.28 -3.92 -1.24
CA TYR A 52 7.78 -3.47 -2.54
C TYR A 52 9.15 -4.06 -2.90
N LEU A 53 10.12 -4.06 -1.97
CA LEU A 53 11.45 -4.61 -2.21
C LEU A 53 11.42 -6.10 -2.50
N VAL A 54 10.58 -6.86 -1.78
CA VAL A 54 10.39 -8.29 -2.04
C VAL A 54 9.83 -8.52 -3.44
N HIS A 55 8.76 -7.81 -3.81
CA HIS A 55 8.17 -7.92 -5.15
C HIS A 55 9.13 -7.49 -6.27
N ALA A 56 9.88 -6.41 -6.07
CA ALA A 56 10.84 -5.91 -7.05
C ALA A 56 12.05 -6.84 -7.23
N SER A 57 12.41 -7.59 -6.18
CA SER A 57 13.50 -8.57 -6.22
C SER A 57 13.10 -9.93 -6.81
N ALA A 58 11.81 -10.21 -6.91
CA ALA A 58 11.30 -11.40 -7.57
C ALA A 58 11.49 -11.27 -9.09
N GLU A 59 11.87 -12.37 -9.74
CA GLU A 59 11.84 -12.44 -11.21
C GLU A 59 10.40 -12.18 -11.66
N SER A 60 10.18 -11.04 -12.31
CA SER A 60 8.86 -10.67 -12.82
C SER A 60 8.70 -11.23 -14.24
N GLU A 61 7.59 -11.93 -14.47
CA GLU A 61 7.13 -12.18 -15.83
C GLU A 61 6.77 -10.84 -16.47
N SER A 62 7.27 -10.58 -17.67
CA SER A 62 6.95 -9.37 -18.42
C SER A 62 5.45 -9.37 -18.75
N VAL A 63 4.74 -8.31 -18.37
CA VAL A 63 3.35 -8.10 -18.81
C VAL A 63 3.33 -8.05 -20.34
N PRO A 64 2.45 -8.82 -21.02
CA PRO A 64 2.31 -8.77 -22.48
C PRO A 64 2.01 -7.35 -22.97
N ASP A 65 2.63 -6.97 -24.09
CA ASP A 65 2.53 -5.62 -24.64
C ASP A 65 1.08 -5.23 -24.99
N ASP A 66 0.26 -6.18 -25.46
CA ASP A 66 -1.14 -5.95 -25.80
C ASP A 66 -1.99 -5.60 -24.57
N VAL A 67 -1.70 -6.22 -23.41
CA VAL A 67 -2.35 -5.93 -22.14
C VAL A 67 -1.96 -4.52 -21.66
N ARG A 68 -0.67 -4.18 -21.74
CA ARG A 68 -0.16 -2.85 -21.39
C ARG A 68 -0.79 -1.76 -22.25
N GLU A 69 -0.85 -1.95 -23.56
CA GLU A 69 -1.45 -0.98 -24.48
C GLU A 69 -2.95 -0.75 -24.20
N ARG A 70 -3.70 -1.83 -23.97
CA ARG A 70 -5.12 -1.74 -23.66
C ARG A 70 -5.36 -0.99 -22.35
N LEU A 71 -4.53 -1.25 -21.34
CA LEU A 71 -4.59 -0.53 -20.06
C LEU A 71 -4.35 0.97 -20.25
N TYR A 72 -3.29 1.36 -20.95
CA TYR A 72 -2.97 2.76 -21.18
C TYR A 72 -4.04 3.49 -21.99
N LYS A 73 -4.64 2.82 -22.99
CA LYS A 73 -5.79 3.37 -23.72
C LYS A 73 -7.01 3.58 -22.81
N CYS A 74 -7.32 2.64 -21.91
CA CYS A 74 -8.44 2.75 -20.96
C CYS A 74 -8.25 3.87 -19.93
N LEU A 75 -7.00 4.12 -19.49
CA LEU A 75 -6.67 5.15 -18.52
C LEU A 75 -6.37 6.53 -19.16
N ASP A 76 -6.51 6.66 -20.49
CA ASP A 76 -6.14 7.85 -21.28
C ASP A 76 -4.66 8.29 -21.14
N LEU A 77 -3.77 7.33 -20.90
CA LEU A 77 -2.33 7.52 -20.70
C LEU A 77 -1.55 7.42 -22.03
N LYS A 78 -2.04 8.12 -23.07
CA LYS A 78 -1.53 7.99 -24.44
C LYS A 78 -0.06 8.40 -24.61
N GLU A 79 0.45 9.26 -23.74
CA GLU A 79 1.85 9.71 -23.74
C GLU A 79 2.84 8.57 -23.49
N PHE A 80 2.41 7.48 -22.83
CA PHE A 80 3.25 6.32 -22.51
C PHE A 80 3.20 5.19 -23.55
N LEU A 81 2.46 5.37 -24.66
CA LEU A 81 2.32 4.35 -25.71
C LEU A 81 3.43 4.40 -26.79
N ASN A 82 4.27 5.44 -26.81
CA ASN A 82 5.21 5.71 -27.92
C ASN A 82 6.69 5.78 -27.47
N SER A 83 7.11 4.97 -26.50
CA SER A 83 8.52 4.83 -26.10
C SER A 83 9.12 3.51 -26.58
#